data_AF-A0A6A3VJ12-F1
#
_entry.id   AF-A0A6A3VJ12-F1
#
_cell.length_a   1.000
_cell.length_b   1.000
_cell.length_c   1.000
_cell.angle_alpha   90.00
_cell.angle_beta   90.00
_cell.angle_gamma   90.00
#
_symmetry.space_group_name_H-M   'P 1'
#
loop_
_entity.id
_entity.type
_entity.pdbx_description
1 polymer ?
#
loop_
_entity_poly.entity_id
_entity_poly.type
_entity_poly.pdbx_seq_one_letter_code
_entity_poly.pdbx_strand_id
1 'polypeptide(L)'
;MARMLQRFYKTFIPDSEANDLRWVKIPAGMGDLPVRREFRPGDDPLDVAAIPGGMVIAVDDDTCFYVYGWNHNVALRSNRKEIKLNKGDVFVYRGDLIFAPVGNDTNNVCIHAYLDTPTSDRLEHHQPSSSQRSMTLLGRTTHSAMRGIVRSGVPGP
;
A
#
# COMPACT_ATOMS: atom_id res chain seq x y z
N MET A 1 6.42 0.77 -17.49
CA MET A 1 6.70 1.10 -16.07
C MET A 1 7.27 -0.07 -15.28
N ALA A 2 6.70 -1.29 -15.40
CA ALA A 2 7.04 -2.45 -14.56
C ALA A 2 8.53 -2.89 -14.53
N ARG A 3 9.25 -2.87 -15.66
CA ARG A 3 10.66 -3.34 -15.70
C ARG A 3 11.65 -2.47 -14.90
N MET A 4 11.37 -1.18 -14.75
CA MET A 4 12.28 -0.27 -14.05
C MET A 4 12.25 -0.50 -12.53
N LEU A 5 11.06 -0.71 -11.98
CA LEU A 5 10.88 -0.96 -10.55
C LEU A 5 11.22 -2.40 -10.14
N GLN A 6 11.09 -3.35 -11.08
CA GLN A 6 11.46 -4.77 -10.88
C GLN A 6 12.85 -4.95 -10.30
N ARG A 7 13.86 -4.24 -10.81
CA ARG A 7 15.24 -4.36 -10.30
C ARG A 7 15.34 -3.99 -8.82
N PHE A 8 14.60 -2.98 -8.37
CA PHE A 8 14.67 -2.51 -6.99
C PHE A 8 14.04 -3.52 -6.03
N TYR A 9 12.82 -3.98 -6.30
CA TYR A 9 12.15 -4.87 -5.36
C TYR A 9 12.65 -6.31 -5.44
N LYS A 10 13.04 -6.83 -6.62
CA LYS A 10 13.60 -8.19 -6.74
C LYS A 10 14.99 -8.33 -6.11
N THR A 11 15.65 -7.23 -5.77
CA THR A 11 16.88 -7.29 -4.95
C THR A 11 16.57 -7.72 -3.51
N PHE A 12 15.39 -7.36 -2.99
CA PHE A 12 14.99 -7.64 -1.61
C PHE A 12 14.00 -8.79 -1.48
N ILE A 13 13.17 -9.01 -2.51
CA ILE A 13 12.15 -10.08 -2.58
C ILE A 13 12.25 -10.73 -3.97
N PRO A 14 13.21 -11.65 -4.18
CA PRO A 14 13.64 -12.09 -5.52
C PRO A 14 12.54 -12.69 -6.40
N ASP A 15 11.69 -13.52 -5.81
CA ASP A 15 10.65 -14.25 -6.53
C ASP A 15 9.32 -13.50 -6.56
N SER A 16 9.31 -12.23 -6.17
CA SER A 16 8.07 -11.45 -6.15
C SER A 16 7.67 -10.89 -7.50
N GLU A 17 6.37 -10.71 -7.69
CA GLU A 17 5.80 -9.92 -8.77
C GLU A 17 4.94 -8.80 -8.20
N ALA A 18 5.06 -7.60 -8.79
CA ALA A 18 4.28 -6.45 -8.38
C ALA A 18 2.86 -6.54 -8.96
N ASN A 19 1.87 -6.65 -8.08
CA ASN A 19 0.45 -6.68 -8.41
C ASN A 19 -0.30 -5.52 -7.74
N ASP A 20 -1.50 -5.21 -8.24
CA ASP A 20 -2.43 -4.23 -7.66
C ASP A 20 -1.82 -2.87 -7.29
N LEU A 21 -1.48 -2.05 -8.28
CA LEU A 21 -1.13 -0.64 -8.01
C LEU A 21 -2.36 0.14 -7.55
N ARG A 22 -2.30 0.71 -6.35
CA ARG A 22 -3.36 1.51 -5.74
C ARG A 22 -2.86 2.92 -5.45
N TRP A 23 -3.67 3.90 -5.82
CA TRP A 23 -3.48 5.28 -5.36
C TRP A 23 -4.07 5.41 -3.98
N VAL A 24 -3.24 5.76 -3.00
CA VAL A 24 -3.64 5.98 -1.62
C VAL A 24 -3.51 7.46 -1.32
N LYS A 25 -4.62 8.08 -0.91
CA LYS A 25 -4.66 9.46 -0.48
C LYS A 25 -4.89 9.52 1.02
N ILE A 26 -4.01 10.23 1.72
CA ILE A 26 -4.17 10.64 3.11
C ILE A 26 -4.60 12.12 3.08
N PRO A 27 -5.87 12.43 3.42
CA PRO A 27 -6.34 13.80 3.46
C PRO A 27 -5.59 14.66 4.47
N ALA A 28 -5.41 15.93 4.13
CA ALA A 28 -4.89 16.96 5.03
C ALA A 28 -5.65 16.99 6.36
N GLY A 29 -4.92 17.15 7.46
CA GLY A 29 -5.48 17.26 8.81
C GLY A 29 -6.02 15.94 9.38
N MET A 30 -5.87 14.81 8.67
CA MET A 30 -6.09 13.51 9.28
C MET A 30 -4.93 13.20 10.24
N GLY A 31 -5.24 12.66 11.42
CA GLY A 31 -4.21 12.12 12.31
C GLY A 31 -3.53 10.88 11.72
N ASP A 32 -2.57 10.33 12.46
CA ASP A 32 -1.85 9.12 12.07
C ASP A 32 -2.82 7.98 11.76
N LEU A 33 -2.57 7.29 10.65
CA LEU A 33 -3.35 6.12 10.28
C LEU A 33 -3.02 4.95 11.22
N PRO A 34 -3.94 3.96 11.37
CA PRO A 34 -3.73 2.85 12.29
C PRO A 34 -2.44 2.08 12.02
N VAL A 35 -1.75 1.72 13.11
CA VAL A 35 -0.61 0.81 13.08
C VAL A 35 -1.08 -0.58 12.68
N ARG A 36 -0.43 -1.17 11.68
CA ARG A 36 -0.84 -2.46 11.11
C ARG A 36 0.33 -3.23 10.52
N ARG A 37 0.07 -4.51 10.24
CA ARG A 37 0.78 -5.32 9.24
C ARG A 37 -0.15 -5.55 8.08
N GLU A 38 0.37 -5.60 6.87
CA GLU A 38 -0.46 -5.86 5.69
C GLU A 38 -0.58 -7.36 5.41
N PHE A 39 0.43 -8.13 5.80
CA PHE A 39 0.44 -9.58 5.64
C PHE A 39 0.62 -10.27 6.98
N ARG A 40 0.16 -11.53 7.03
CA ARG A 40 0.49 -12.40 8.15
C ARG A 40 1.99 -12.73 8.09
N PRO A 41 2.67 -12.84 9.24
CA PRO A 41 4.00 -13.43 9.27
C PRO A 41 3.97 -14.82 8.64
N GLY A 42 5.02 -15.17 7.90
CA GLY A 42 5.20 -16.54 7.42
C GLY A 42 5.43 -17.53 8.56
N ASP A 43 5.23 -18.82 8.27
CA ASP A 43 5.46 -19.90 9.23
C ASP A 43 6.93 -19.97 9.68
N ASP A 44 7.86 -19.68 8.75
CA ASP A 44 9.27 -19.45 9.05
C ASP A 44 9.61 -17.95 8.92
N PRO A 45 9.84 -17.22 10.04
CA PRO A 45 10.15 -15.79 10.00
C PRO A 45 11.55 -15.46 9.44
N LEU A 46 12.41 -16.47 9.28
CA LEU A 46 13.74 -16.35 8.67
C LEU A 46 13.71 -16.58 7.15
N ASP A 47 12.68 -17.25 6.63
CA ASP A 47 12.47 -17.36 5.20
C ASP A 47 11.90 -16.04 4.63
N VAL A 48 12.83 -15.14 4.30
CA VAL A 48 12.51 -13.83 3.73
C VAL A 48 11.85 -13.91 2.36
N ALA A 49 12.00 -15.03 1.64
CA ALA A 49 11.44 -15.22 0.30
C ALA A 49 10.00 -15.75 0.35
N ALA A 50 9.61 -16.41 1.44
CA ALA A 50 8.24 -16.88 1.65
C ALA A 50 7.27 -15.75 2.00
N ILE A 51 7.75 -14.63 2.54
CA ILE A 51 6.88 -13.54 3.02
C ILE A 51 6.66 -12.52 1.90
N PRO A 52 5.40 -12.24 1.51
CA PRO A 52 5.09 -11.21 0.52
C PRO A 52 5.53 -9.83 1.02
N GLY A 53 5.60 -8.86 0.12
CA GLY A 53 6.03 -7.52 0.45
C GLY A 53 5.08 -6.44 -0.03
N GLY A 54 5.50 -5.20 0.21
CA GLY A 54 4.86 -4.03 -0.36
C GLY A 54 5.90 -3.02 -0.82
N MET A 55 5.45 -2.15 -1.70
CA MET A 55 6.22 -1.02 -2.17
C MET A 55 5.34 0.21 -2.16
N VAL A 56 5.83 1.29 -1.56
CA VAL A 56 5.23 2.62 -1.64
C VAL A 56 6.12 3.53 -2.46
N ILE A 57 5.52 4.29 -3.37
CA ILE A 57 6.17 5.36 -4.13
C ILE A 57 5.54 6.67 -3.69
N ALA A 58 6.37 7.57 -3.14
CA ALA A 58 5.94 8.89 -2.75
C ALA A 58 5.70 9.76 -3.99
N VAL A 59 4.50 10.36 -4.10
CA VAL A 59 4.16 11.29 -5.20
C VAL A 59 4.35 12.74 -4.79
N ASP A 60 4.38 12.97 -3.47
CA ASP A 60 4.59 14.25 -2.82
C ASP A 60 5.81 14.17 -1.90
N ASP A 61 6.37 15.33 -1.55
CA ASP A 61 7.42 15.42 -0.53
C ASP A 61 6.84 15.19 0.88
N ASP A 62 7.72 14.90 1.83
CA ASP A 62 7.36 14.68 3.24
C ASP A 62 6.32 13.57 3.47
N THR A 63 6.26 12.56 2.58
CA THR A 63 5.52 11.32 2.85
C THR A 63 6.22 10.59 3.99
N CYS A 64 5.51 10.37 5.10
CA CYS A 64 6.12 9.89 6.32
C CYS A 64 5.43 8.63 6.87
N PHE A 65 6.24 7.72 7.40
CA PHE A 65 5.81 6.48 8.04
C PHE A 65 6.49 6.28 9.39
N TYR A 66 5.73 5.85 10.37
CA TYR A 66 6.27 5.21 11.57
C TYR A 66 6.45 3.72 11.35
N VAL A 67 7.63 3.20 11.64
CA VAL A 67 7.95 1.77 11.54
C VAL A 67 8.43 1.24 12.90
N TYR A 68 8.08 -0.01 13.20
CA TYR A 68 8.34 -0.63 14.51
C TYR A 68 9.17 -1.92 14.42
N GLY A 69 9.61 -2.29 13.21
CA GLY A 69 10.38 -3.51 12.95
C GLY A 69 9.50 -4.69 12.53
N TRP A 70 10.10 -5.61 11.77
CA TRP A 70 9.44 -6.80 11.23
C TRP A 70 9.36 -7.95 12.25
N ASN A 71 10.35 -8.06 13.13
CA ASN A 71 10.44 -9.10 14.17
C ASN A 71 9.68 -8.76 15.47
N HIS A 72 9.03 -7.60 15.53
CA HIS A 72 8.31 -7.17 16.72
C HIS A 72 6.93 -7.79 16.71
N ASN A 73 6.40 -8.15 17.89
CA ASN A 73 5.01 -8.59 18.04
C ASN A 73 4.07 -7.42 18.34
N VAL A 74 4.58 -6.36 18.96
CA VAL A 74 3.82 -5.19 19.43
C VAL A 74 4.50 -3.89 18.98
N ALA A 75 3.69 -2.91 18.58
CA ALA A 75 4.15 -1.57 18.24
C ALA A 75 4.29 -0.69 19.49
N LEU A 76 5.48 -0.67 20.08
CA LEU A 76 5.77 0.22 21.21
C LEU A 76 6.26 1.57 20.72
N ARG A 77 5.71 2.66 21.27
CA ARG A 77 6.12 4.04 20.94
C ARG A 77 7.62 4.28 21.16
N SER A 78 8.24 3.58 22.11
CA SER A 78 9.69 3.65 22.39
C SER A 78 10.55 3.13 21.25
N ASN A 79 10.02 2.23 20.41
CA ASN A 79 10.77 1.57 19.33
C ASN A 79 10.44 2.19 17.96
N ARG A 80 9.63 3.25 17.96
CA ARG A 80 9.17 3.93 16.76
C ARG A 80 10.34 4.57 16.03
N LYS A 81 10.53 4.21 14.77
CA LYS A 81 11.43 4.89 13.84
C LYS A 81 10.62 5.60 12.77
N GLU A 82 11.13 6.72 12.31
CA GLU A 82 10.50 7.52 11.27
C GLU A 82 11.21 7.29 9.94
N ILE A 83 10.42 7.05 8.89
CA ILE A 83 10.89 7.03 7.50
C ILE A 83 10.21 8.19 6.80
N LYS A 84 11.00 9.17 6.37
CA LYS A 84 10.56 10.27 5.50
C LYS A 84 11.00 10.00 4.07
N LEU A 85 10.08 10.19 3.14
CA LEU A 85 10.27 10.02 1.71
C LEU A 85 9.98 11.36 1.03
N ASN A 86 10.87 11.76 0.13
CA ASN A 86 10.60 12.85 -0.80
C ASN A 86 9.92 12.30 -2.06
N LYS A 87 9.42 13.20 -2.89
CA LYS A 87 8.80 12.85 -4.16
C LYS A 87 9.71 11.97 -5.01
N GLY A 88 9.21 10.81 -5.42
CA GLY A 88 9.92 9.83 -6.22
C GLY A 88 10.70 8.79 -5.41
N ASP A 89 10.85 8.97 -4.09
CA ASP A 89 11.45 7.95 -3.24
C ASP A 89 10.55 6.72 -3.16
N VAL A 90 11.20 5.56 -3.01
CA VAL A 90 10.54 4.26 -2.97
C VAL A 90 10.85 3.58 -1.64
N PHE A 91 9.79 3.22 -0.92
CA PHE A 91 9.88 2.42 0.29
C PHE A 91 9.43 0.99 0.01
N VAL A 92 10.40 0.07 -0.08
CA VAL A 92 10.16 -1.38 -0.21
C VAL A 92 10.24 -2.01 1.18
N TYR A 93 9.28 -2.86 1.52
CA TYR A 93 9.22 -3.52 2.83
C TYR A 93 8.71 -4.96 2.73
N ARG A 94 9.11 -5.76 3.72
CA ARG A 94 8.59 -7.11 3.95
C ARG A 94 7.20 -7.03 4.61
N GLY A 95 6.27 -7.89 4.21
CA GLY A 95 4.85 -7.75 4.49
C GLY A 95 4.43 -7.88 5.96
N ASP A 96 5.32 -8.44 6.78
CA ASP A 96 5.17 -8.54 8.23
C ASP A 96 5.75 -7.34 9.01
N LEU A 97 6.29 -6.34 8.28
CA LEU A 97 6.65 -5.06 8.86
C LEU A 97 5.43 -4.42 9.52
N ILE A 98 5.60 -4.00 10.77
CA ILE A 98 4.61 -3.14 11.43
C ILE A 98 4.89 -1.68 11.08
N PHE A 99 3.90 -1.00 10.50
CA PHE A 99 4.01 0.42 10.18
C PHE A 99 2.67 1.17 10.29
N ALA A 100 2.77 2.50 10.33
CA ALA A 100 1.65 3.43 10.26
C ALA A 100 2.02 4.63 9.38
N PRO A 101 1.21 4.98 8.38
CA PRO A 101 1.34 6.27 7.70
C PRO A 101 1.08 7.43 8.67
N VAL A 102 1.92 8.45 8.60
CA VAL A 102 1.83 9.64 9.45
C VAL A 102 0.88 10.66 8.79
N GLY A 103 0.05 11.30 9.62
CA GLY A 103 -0.82 12.38 9.16
C GLY A 103 -0.02 13.57 8.64
N ASN A 104 -0.61 14.37 7.76
CA ASN A 104 0.02 15.58 7.23
C ASN A 104 -0.99 16.73 7.18
N ASP A 105 -0.50 17.96 7.31
CA ASP A 105 -1.28 19.20 7.17
C ASP A 105 -1.66 19.45 5.70
N THR A 106 -0.98 18.80 4.77
CA THR A 106 -1.31 18.78 3.34
C THR A 106 -1.85 17.42 2.92
N ASN A 107 -2.52 17.36 1.75
CA ASN A 107 -2.89 16.07 1.19
C ASN A 107 -1.61 15.34 0.79
N ASN A 108 -1.47 14.08 1.22
CA ASN A 108 -0.36 13.24 0.80
C ASN A 108 -0.89 12.09 -0.06
N VAL A 109 -0.35 11.96 -1.27
CA VAL A 109 -0.69 10.88 -2.19
C VAL A 109 0.51 9.97 -2.39
N CYS A 110 0.29 8.66 -2.31
CA CYS A 110 1.28 7.66 -2.65
C CYS A 110 0.71 6.57 -3.54
N ILE A 111 1.59 5.93 -4.32
CA ILE A 111 1.25 4.71 -5.06
C ILE A 111 1.73 3.54 -4.21
N HIS A 112 0.82 2.63 -3.91
CA HIS A 112 1.10 1.41 -3.17
C HIS A 112 0.94 0.21 -4.10
N ALA A 113 1.93 -0.67 -4.12
CA ALA A 113 1.91 -1.92 -4.86
C ALA A 113 2.18 -3.09 -3.90
N TYR A 114 1.47 -4.20 -4.10
CA TYR A 114 1.72 -5.44 -3.38
C TYR A 114 2.74 -6.29 -4.16
N LEU A 115 3.67 -6.89 -3.45
CA LEU A 115 4.72 -7.73 -4.01
C LEU A 115 4.42 -9.17 -3.60
N ASP A 116 3.71 -9.90 -4.45
CA ASP A 116 3.26 -11.26 -4.15
C ASP A 116 4.41 -12.24 -4.39
N THR A 117 4.61 -13.20 -3.49
CA THR A 117 5.55 -14.32 -3.66
C THR A 117 4.81 -15.58 -4.13
N PRO A 118 5.47 -16.57 -4.75
CA PRO A 118 4.80 -17.73 -5.34
C PRO A 118 4.00 -18.59 -4.34
N THR A 119 4.32 -18.49 -3.06
CA THR A 119 3.69 -19.23 -1.96
C THR A 119 2.63 -18.42 -1.21
N SER A 120 2.40 -17.16 -1.58
CA SER A 120 1.44 -16.29 -0.90
C SER A 120 0.02 -16.53 -1.41
N ASP A 121 -0.83 -17.12 -0.57
CA ASP A 121 -2.28 -17.11 -0.82
C ASP A 121 -2.81 -15.69 -0.64
N ARG A 122 -3.09 -15.02 -1.76
CA ARG A 122 -3.74 -13.72 -1.74
C ARG A 122 -5.18 -13.91 -1.31
N LEU A 123 -5.54 -13.47 -0.10
CA LEU A 123 -6.95 -13.27 0.22
C LEU A 123 -7.48 -12.21 -0.78
N GLU A 124 -8.38 -12.61 -1.67
CA GLU A 124 -8.96 -11.77 -2.75
C GLU A 124 -9.61 -10.47 -2.24
N HIS A 125 -9.71 -10.31 -0.92
CA HIS A 125 -10.30 -9.18 -0.22
C HIS A 125 -9.36 -8.50 0.78
N HIS A 126 -8.04 -8.50 0.56
CA HIS A 126 -7.14 -7.56 1.23
C HIS A 126 -7.39 -6.11 0.75
N GLN A 127 -8.58 -5.60 1.03
CA GLN A 127 -8.72 -4.21 1.41
C GLN A 127 -8.23 -4.11 2.85
N PRO A 128 -7.47 -3.07 3.23
CA PRO A 128 -7.42 -2.69 4.64
C PRO A 128 -8.88 -2.64 5.09
N SER A 129 -9.24 -3.26 6.21
CA SER A 129 -10.58 -3.11 6.80
C SER A 129 -10.75 -1.66 7.20
N SER A 130 -11.06 -0.82 6.23
CA SER A 130 -11.29 0.60 6.40
C SER A 130 -12.78 0.75 6.56
N SER A 131 -13.26 0.61 7.79
CA SER A 131 -14.33 1.47 8.28
C SER A 131 -13.83 2.93 8.29
N GLN A 132 -13.39 3.46 7.15
CA GLN A 132 -13.00 4.86 6.93
C GLN A 132 -12.75 5.05 5.43
N ARG A 133 -13.38 6.06 4.83
CA ARG A 133 -13.40 6.32 3.39
C ARG A 133 -11.99 6.54 2.82
N SER A 134 -11.31 5.47 2.42
CA SER A 134 -10.23 5.55 1.43
C SER A 134 -10.88 5.53 0.05
N MET A 135 -10.89 6.68 -0.65
CA MET A 135 -11.30 6.70 -2.05
C MET A 135 -10.22 5.98 -2.87
N THR A 136 -10.41 4.69 -3.10
CA THR A 136 -9.62 3.93 -4.06
C THR A 136 -10.00 4.42 -5.46
N LEU A 137 -9.15 5.23 -6.10
CA LEU A 137 -9.33 5.56 -7.51
C LEU A 137 -8.89 4.35 -8.34
N LEU A 138 -9.84 3.47 -8.67
CA LEU A 138 -9.61 2.32 -9.55
C LEU A 138 -9.32 2.81 -10.97
N GLY A 139 -8.04 2.98 -11.30
CA GLY A 139 -7.58 3.14 -12.68
C GLY A 139 -7.67 1.82 -13.43
N ARG A 140 -8.88 1.40 -13.84
CA ARG A 140 -9.06 0.29 -14.79
C ARG A 140 -8.57 0.74 -16.16
N THR A 141 -7.34 0.38 -16.53
CA THR A 141 -6.93 0.36 -17.94
C THR A 141 -7.44 -0.94 -18.55
N THR A 142 -8.66 -0.92 -19.07
CA THR A 142 -9.14 -1.94 -20.01
C THR A 142 -9.70 -1.22 -21.23
N HIS A 143 -8.95 -1.29 -22.33
CA HIS A 143 -9.47 -1.08 -23.68
C HIS A 143 -10.68 -2.00 -23.89
N SER A 144 -11.89 -1.47 -23.98
CA SER A 144 -12.99 -1.93 -24.86
C SER A 144 -14.34 -1.33 -24.44
N ALA A 145 -15.12 -0.98 -25.47
CA ALA A 145 -16.57 -0.75 -25.50
C ALA A 145 -17.13 0.55 -24.89
N MET A 146 -17.23 1.57 -25.75
CA MET A 146 -18.35 2.51 -25.76
C MET A 146 -19.70 1.78 -25.80
N ARG A 147 -20.62 2.14 -24.89
CA ARG A 147 -22.11 2.15 -24.96
C ARG A 147 -22.57 2.25 -23.50
N GLY A 148 -23.14 3.34 -23.01
CA GLY A 148 -24.36 4.02 -23.45
C GLY A 148 -25.27 4.07 -22.22
N ILE A 149 -25.50 5.25 -21.63
CA ILE A 149 -26.47 5.43 -20.55
C ILE A 149 -27.54 6.40 -21.05
N VAL A 150 -28.71 5.84 -21.35
CA VAL A 150 -29.98 6.54 -21.49
C VAL A 150 -30.40 7.03 -20.10
N ARG A 151 -30.63 8.34 -19.97
CA ARG A 151 -31.20 8.95 -18.76
C ARG A 151 -32.73 8.80 -18.81
N SER A 152 -33.33 8.11 -17.85
CA SER A 152 -34.76 8.26 -17.52
C SER A 152 -34.88 9.04 -16.20
N GLY A 153 -35.40 10.27 -16.30
CA GLY A 153 -35.80 11.10 -15.16
C GLY A 153 -37.27 10.87 -14.82
N VAL A 154 -37.55 10.81 -13.52
CA VAL A 154 -38.84 10.60 -12.84
C VAL A 154 -39.81 11.76 -13.13
N PRO A 155 -41.15 11.54 -13.21
CA PRO A 155 -42.13 12.61 -13.35
C PRO A 155 -42.62 13.15 -12.01
N GLY A 156 -43.05 14.41 -12.00
CA GLY A 156 -43.95 14.99 -11.00
C GLY A 156 -44.27 16.45 -11.35
N PRO A 157 -45.30 17.06 -10.76
CA PRO A 157 -46.52 16.51 -10.16
C PRO A 157 -47.70 16.41 -11.14
#